data_AF-A0A2V7P5G2-F1
#
_entry.id   AF-A0A2V7P5G2-F1
#
_cell.length_a   1.000
_cell.length_b   1.000
_cell.length_c   1.000
_cell.angle_alpha   90.00
_cell.angle_beta   90.00
_cell.angle_gamma   90.00
#
_symmetry.space_group_name_H-M   'P 1'
#
loop_
_entity.id
_entity.type
_entity.pdbx_description
1 polymer ?
#
loop_
_entity_poly.entity_id
_entity_poly.type
_entity_poly.pdbx_seq_one_letter_code
_entity_poly.pdbx_strand_id
1 'polypeptide(L)'
;MLVVPMIERKRDGGSLTPEEWSALIAAYTEGGVPDYQMAALLMAVVFRGLERQELAALTDAMLASGQRLSFDDWATPRVDKHSTGGVGDKVSLVLAPLVAACGVAVPMMSGRGLGHTGGTLDKLEAIPGFRTVLSLAETKQQVQRLGCAMIGQTPEIAPADRRLYALRDVTGTVEAIPLIAASIMSKKLAEGLTALVLDVKHGSGAFLPDLKDGLELARTMIALGEDRGCPTVALLTAMDRPLGRACGNALETEEAILALRGEGPPDLMEVTYALGVEMLLAAGVERTTSKARKKLEGALGSGLAAEKFEQLIEAQGGNPRVVEDPAVLPQAQAVEVYAAAATGVVRRIEPRTIGRAVVAMGGGRLKVEDAVDPTVGFVISVKPGDKVLAGEPIASVYARDASGVELAYEALGRAIVIVDRLAEPPLPLVSHRVTKSGVEDLTRPRPGPKPRAAPRG
;
A
#
# COMPACT_ATOMS: atom_id res chain seq x y z
N MET A 1 -27.30 14.16 -19.87
CA MET A 1 -26.29 13.48 -20.71
C MET A 1 -26.83 12.11 -21.11
N LEU A 2 -26.63 11.65 -22.34
CA LEU A 2 -26.94 10.27 -22.74
C LEU A 2 -25.69 9.40 -22.58
N VAL A 3 -25.66 8.56 -21.55
CA VAL A 3 -24.50 7.69 -21.23
C VAL A 3 -24.51 6.40 -22.04
N VAL A 4 -25.69 5.90 -22.43
CA VAL A 4 -25.83 4.63 -23.17
C VAL A 4 -24.98 4.58 -24.46
N PRO A 5 -24.96 5.62 -25.33
CA PRO A 5 -24.10 5.60 -26.52
C PRO A 5 -22.60 5.53 -26.20
N MET A 6 -22.16 6.07 -25.06
CA MET A 6 -20.76 5.95 -24.61
C MET A 6 -20.45 4.52 -24.16
N ILE A 7 -21.38 3.89 -23.44
CA ILE A 7 -21.28 2.47 -23.03
C ILE A 7 -21.23 1.57 -24.26
N GLU A 8 -22.13 1.76 -25.22
CA GLU A 8 -22.16 0.98 -26.47
C GLU A 8 -20.85 1.11 -27.23
N ARG A 9 -20.35 2.34 -27.40
CA ARG A 9 -19.07 2.60 -28.07
C ARG A 9 -17.91 1.90 -27.37
N LYS A 10 -17.81 2.04 -26.04
CA LYS A 10 -16.74 1.39 -25.28
C LYS A 10 -16.86 -0.13 -25.33
N ARG A 11 -18.06 -0.70 -25.16
CA ARG A 11 -18.35 -2.15 -25.28
C ARG A 11 -17.90 -2.70 -26.64
N ASP A 12 -18.13 -1.94 -27.69
CA ASP A 12 -17.82 -2.31 -29.08
C ASP A 12 -16.36 -2.02 -29.47
N GLY A 13 -15.53 -1.58 -28.51
CA GLY A 13 -14.09 -1.39 -28.68
C GLY A 13 -13.66 0.00 -29.14
N GLY A 14 -14.58 0.96 -29.21
CA GLY A 14 -14.27 2.36 -29.51
C GLY A 14 -13.81 3.15 -28.28
N SER A 15 -13.28 4.35 -28.55
CA SER A 15 -12.76 5.28 -27.53
C SER A 15 -13.73 6.42 -27.21
N LEU A 16 -13.69 6.89 -25.98
CA LEU A 16 -14.35 8.13 -25.56
C LEU A 16 -13.37 9.30 -25.63
N THR A 17 -13.85 10.48 -26.00
CA THR A 17 -13.01 11.68 -26.08
C THR A 17 -12.70 12.25 -24.69
N PRO A 18 -11.67 13.11 -24.56
CA PRO A 18 -11.40 13.78 -23.29
C PRO A 18 -12.59 14.59 -22.74
N GLU A 19 -13.35 15.23 -23.62
CA GLU A 19 -14.54 16.01 -23.26
C GLU A 19 -15.67 15.10 -22.76
N GLU A 20 -15.85 13.92 -23.40
CA GLU A 20 -16.81 12.92 -22.95
C GLU A 20 -16.44 12.39 -21.56
N TRP A 21 -15.16 12.06 -21.31
CA TRP A 21 -14.70 11.64 -19.99
C TRP A 21 -14.88 12.72 -18.93
N SER A 22 -14.48 13.96 -19.22
CA SER A 22 -14.63 15.08 -18.28
C SER A 22 -16.09 15.30 -17.90
N ALA A 23 -16.99 15.39 -18.89
CA ALA A 23 -18.41 15.62 -18.65
C ALA A 23 -19.07 14.43 -17.94
N LEU A 24 -18.69 13.19 -18.28
CA LEU A 24 -19.23 11.98 -17.66
C LEU A 24 -18.84 11.89 -16.18
N ILE A 25 -17.57 12.13 -15.87
CA ILE A 25 -17.05 12.06 -14.49
C ILE A 25 -17.64 13.18 -13.63
N ALA A 26 -17.77 14.40 -14.15
CA ALA A 26 -18.45 15.48 -13.46
C ALA A 26 -19.91 15.11 -13.15
N ALA A 27 -20.67 14.68 -14.17
CA ALA A 27 -22.07 14.29 -14.00
C ALA A 27 -22.25 13.10 -13.05
N TYR A 28 -21.35 12.11 -13.06
CA TYR A 28 -21.37 11.01 -12.11
C TYR A 28 -21.05 11.47 -10.69
N THR A 29 -20.08 12.36 -10.52
CA THR A 29 -19.72 12.90 -9.20
C THR A 29 -20.89 13.68 -8.59
N GLU A 30 -21.63 14.43 -9.40
CA GLU A 30 -22.81 15.21 -9.00
C GLU A 30 -24.10 14.37 -8.85
N GLY A 31 -24.07 13.07 -9.18
CA GLY A 31 -25.25 12.20 -9.10
C GLY A 31 -26.21 12.27 -10.29
N GLY A 32 -25.84 12.95 -11.36
CA GLY A 32 -26.57 12.97 -12.63
C GLY A 32 -26.44 11.68 -13.44
N VAL A 33 -25.53 10.77 -13.08
CA VAL A 33 -25.38 9.43 -13.70
C VAL A 33 -25.64 8.35 -12.64
N PRO A 34 -26.58 7.43 -12.89
CA PRO A 34 -26.86 6.35 -11.96
C PRO A 34 -25.77 5.27 -11.98
N ASP A 35 -25.56 4.64 -10.83
CA ASP A 35 -24.48 3.66 -10.63
C ASP A 35 -24.56 2.48 -11.60
N TYR A 36 -25.75 2.04 -12.01
CA TYR A 36 -25.91 0.94 -12.97
C TYR A 36 -25.37 1.28 -14.37
N GLN A 37 -25.41 2.54 -14.79
CA GLN A 37 -24.80 2.95 -16.07
C GLN A 37 -23.28 3.02 -15.94
N MET A 38 -22.79 3.57 -14.83
CA MET A 38 -21.36 3.63 -14.58
C MET A 38 -20.76 2.23 -14.44
N ALA A 39 -21.42 1.31 -13.74
CA ALA A 39 -20.99 -0.08 -13.61
C ALA A 39 -20.90 -0.79 -14.96
N ALA A 40 -21.87 -0.57 -15.85
CA ALA A 40 -21.84 -1.11 -17.20
C ALA A 40 -20.65 -0.57 -18.02
N LEU A 41 -20.34 0.73 -17.91
CA LEU A 41 -19.16 1.31 -18.56
C LEU A 41 -17.86 0.75 -17.98
N LEU A 42 -17.74 0.67 -16.65
CA LEU A 42 -16.56 0.13 -15.97
C LEU A 42 -16.30 -1.31 -16.38
N MET A 43 -17.35 -2.13 -16.48
CA MET A 43 -17.22 -3.49 -16.99
C MET A 43 -16.78 -3.52 -18.46
N ALA A 44 -17.29 -2.62 -19.30
CA ALA A 44 -16.79 -2.49 -20.67
C ALA A 44 -15.29 -2.14 -20.71
N VAL A 45 -14.81 -1.29 -19.78
CA VAL A 45 -13.38 -0.98 -19.62
C VAL A 45 -12.58 -2.20 -19.13
N VAL A 46 -13.12 -3.04 -18.25
CA VAL A 46 -12.47 -4.29 -17.84
C VAL A 46 -12.16 -5.17 -19.06
N PHE A 47 -13.11 -5.30 -19.99
CA PHE A 47 -12.95 -6.17 -21.16
C PHE A 47 -12.17 -5.53 -22.33
N ARG A 48 -12.22 -4.21 -22.48
CA ARG A 48 -11.63 -3.50 -23.64
C ARG A 48 -10.39 -2.69 -23.32
N GLY A 49 -10.11 -2.46 -22.04
CA GLY A 49 -9.07 -1.53 -21.61
C GLY A 49 -9.41 -0.08 -21.94
N LEU A 50 -8.40 0.78 -21.77
CA LEU A 50 -8.41 2.17 -22.21
C LEU A 50 -7.16 2.42 -23.05
N GLU A 51 -7.31 3.15 -24.14
CA GLU A 51 -6.15 3.69 -24.84
C GLU A 51 -5.43 4.72 -23.95
N ARG A 52 -4.14 4.98 -24.22
CA ARG A 52 -3.34 5.89 -23.38
C ARG A 52 -3.99 7.27 -23.23
N GLN A 53 -4.57 7.81 -24.29
CA GLN A 53 -5.24 9.12 -24.27
C GLN A 53 -6.52 9.10 -23.43
N GLU A 54 -7.29 8.02 -23.50
CA GLU A 54 -8.49 7.85 -22.66
C GLU A 54 -8.13 7.72 -21.18
N LEU A 55 -7.09 6.93 -20.88
CA LEU A 55 -6.62 6.76 -19.51
C LEU A 55 -6.12 8.10 -18.93
N ALA A 56 -5.39 8.88 -19.72
CA ALA A 56 -4.99 10.22 -19.33
C ALA A 56 -6.22 11.10 -19.07
N ALA A 57 -7.20 11.12 -19.99
CA ALA A 57 -8.42 11.90 -19.83
C ALA A 57 -9.25 11.51 -18.60
N LEU A 58 -9.44 10.21 -18.35
CA LEU A 58 -10.10 9.71 -17.14
C LEU A 58 -9.36 10.17 -15.88
N THR A 59 -8.03 10.03 -15.87
CA THR A 59 -7.19 10.45 -14.74
C THR A 59 -7.31 11.95 -14.49
N ASP A 60 -7.29 12.78 -15.54
CA ASP A 60 -7.47 14.23 -15.44
C ASP A 60 -8.85 14.61 -14.93
N ALA A 61 -9.90 13.96 -15.44
CA ALA A 61 -11.27 14.20 -14.99
C ALA A 61 -11.44 13.83 -13.50
N MET A 62 -10.87 12.71 -13.06
CA MET A 62 -10.89 12.31 -11.65
C MET A 62 -10.08 13.27 -10.78
N LEU A 63 -8.89 13.68 -11.22
CA LEU A 63 -8.03 14.64 -10.52
C LEU A 63 -8.64 16.04 -10.45
N ALA A 64 -9.40 16.46 -11.47
CA ALA A 64 -10.10 17.75 -11.53
C ALA A 64 -11.43 17.76 -10.77
N SER A 65 -11.92 16.60 -10.32
CA SER A 65 -13.20 16.51 -9.59
C SER A 65 -13.15 17.15 -8.18
N GLY A 66 -11.96 17.50 -7.68
CA GLY A 66 -11.77 18.08 -6.35
C GLY A 66 -10.59 19.04 -6.27
N GLN A 67 -10.34 19.51 -5.06
CA GLN A 67 -9.19 20.31 -4.66
C GLN A 67 -7.90 19.49 -4.68
N ARG A 68 -6.77 20.22 -4.61
CA ARG A 68 -5.42 19.66 -4.51
C ARG A 68 -4.69 20.35 -3.36
N LEU A 69 -3.82 19.63 -2.67
CA LEU A 69 -2.87 20.24 -1.74
C LEU A 69 -1.88 21.09 -2.54
N SER A 70 -1.77 22.35 -2.17
CA SER A 70 -0.76 23.26 -2.70
C SER A 70 0.18 23.73 -1.60
N PHE A 71 1.48 23.59 -1.85
CA PHE A 71 2.58 24.01 -0.98
C PHE A 71 3.38 25.15 -1.60
N ASP A 72 2.71 26.07 -2.32
CA ASP A 72 3.32 27.20 -3.01
C ASP A 72 4.46 27.84 -2.20
N ASP A 73 5.59 28.08 -2.87
CA ASP A 73 6.84 28.66 -2.34
C ASP A 73 7.57 27.85 -1.25
N TRP A 74 7.15 26.62 -0.95
CA TRP A 74 7.89 25.74 -0.03
C TRP A 74 8.96 24.91 -0.74
N ALA A 75 10.23 25.05 -0.33
CA ALA A 75 11.35 24.39 -0.99
C ALA A 75 11.50 22.89 -0.66
N THR A 76 10.98 22.43 0.49
CA THR A 76 11.16 21.04 0.95
C THR A 76 10.54 20.05 -0.03
N PRO A 77 11.28 19.04 -0.53
CA PRO A 77 10.73 18.04 -1.43
C PRO A 77 9.60 17.27 -0.75
N ARG A 78 8.52 17.03 -1.49
CA ARG A 78 7.37 16.24 -1.05
C ARG A 78 7.36 14.94 -1.83
N VAL A 79 7.56 13.83 -1.15
CA VAL A 79 7.56 12.51 -1.79
C VAL A 79 6.65 11.61 -0.98
N ASP A 80 5.77 10.91 -1.66
CA ASP A 80 4.91 9.91 -1.03
C ASP A 80 5.14 8.52 -1.60
N LYS A 81 4.65 7.51 -0.89
CA LYS A 81 4.62 6.11 -1.30
C LYS A 81 3.19 5.63 -1.39
N HIS A 82 2.82 5.03 -2.52
CA HIS A 82 1.59 4.24 -2.63
C HIS A 82 1.90 2.75 -2.77
N SER A 83 1.15 1.88 -2.10
CA SER A 83 1.18 0.44 -2.37
C SER A 83 -0.13 0.00 -3.01
N THR A 84 -0.05 -0.96 -3.93
CA THR A 84 -1.25 -1.64 -4.45
C THR A 84 -2.01 -2.41 -3.37
N GLY A 85 -1.41 -2.66 -2.19
CA GLY A 85 -2.05 -3.32 -1.06
C GLY A 85 -1.63 -4.79 -0.91
N GLY A 86 -1.57 -5.25 0.33
CA GLY A 86 -1.15 -6.59 0.71
C GLY A 86 -1.47 -6.93 2.17
N VAL A 87 -1.15 -8.15 2.57
CA VAL A 87 -1.42 -8.65 3.94
C VAL A 87 -0.17 -8.48 4.79
N GLY A 88 -0.33 -7.90 5.98
CA GLY A 88 0.79 -7.50 6.83
C GLY A 88 1.55 -6.28 6.31
N ASP A 89 1.03 -5.56 5.30
CA ASP A 89 1.73 -4.40 4.74
C ASP A 89 1.59 -3.15 5.62
N LYS A 90 2.42 -3.06 6.66
CA LYS A 90 2.52 -1.89 7.55
C LYS A 90 3.65 -0.93 7.19
N VAL A 91 4.24 -1.06 6.00
CA VAL A 91 5.40 -0.25 5.58
C VAL A 91 5.13 1.24 5.75
N SER A 92 3.93 1.72 5.41
CA SER A 92 3.60 3.15 5.49
C SER A 92 3.74 3.75 6.88
N LEU A 93 3.44 2.99 7.95
CA LEU A 93 3.56 3.46 9.34
C LEU A 93 5.02 3.69 9.73
N VAL A 94 5.94 2.88 9.21
CA VAL A 94 7.39 3.01 9.45
C VAL A 94 8.00 4.05 8.50
N LEU A 95 7.63 3.99 7.22
CA LEU A 95 8.27 4.72 6.14
C LEU A 95 8.02 6.23 6.22
N ALA A 96 6.78 6.66 6.51
CA ALA A 96 6.43 8.07 6.55
C ALA A 96 7.24 8.87 7.60
N PRO A 97 7.28 8.47 8.89
CA PRO A 97 8.11 9.18 9.88
C PRO A 97 9.61 9.02 9.62
N LEU A 98 10.06 7.86 9.13
CA LEU A 98 11.48 7.62 8.82
C LEU A 98 12.00 8.55 7.71
N VAL A 99 11.24 8.71 6.63
CA VAL A 99 11.59 9.59 5.52
C VAL A 99 11.46 11.06 5.91
N ALA A 100 10.46 11.41 6.73
CA ALA A 100 10.33 12.75 7.30
C ALA A 100 11.52 13.12 8.20
N ALA A 101 12.00 12.19 9.04
CA ALA A 101 13.21 12.37 9.84
C ALA A 101 14.47 12.58 8.97
N CYS A 102 14.46 12.13 7.71
CA CYS A 102 15.56 12.34 6.76
C CYS A 102 15.47 13.66 5.97
N GLY A 103 14.46 14.50 6.23
CA GLY A 103 14.31 15.83 5.63
C GLY A 103 13.45 15.89 4.36
N VAL A 104 12.60 14.89 4.12
CA VAL A 104 11.66 14.87 2.99
C VAL A 104 10.23 14.93 3.52
N ALA A 105 9.39 15.80 2.97
CA ALA A 105 8.01 15.91 3.39
C ALA A 105 7.15 14.75 2.84
N VAL A 106 6.25 14.20 3.66
CA VAL A 106 5.40 13.06 3.32
C VAL A 106 3.93 13.39 3.60
N PRO A 107 3.20 14.02 2.66
CA PRO A 107 1.77 14.35 2.80
C PRO A 107 0.89 13.13 2.44
N MET A 108 1.06 12.01 3.15
CA MET A 108 0.51 10.71 2.74
C MET A 108 -1.01 10.64 2.89
N MET A 109 -1.73 10.56 1.77
CA MET A 109 -3.13 10.13 1.76
C MET A 109 -3.22 8.62 1.64
N SER A 110 -3.80 7.97 2.64
CA SER A 110 -3.95 6.52 2.67
C SER A 110 -5.40 6.07 2.50
N GLY A 111 -5.56 4.80 2.17
CA GLY A 111 -6.86 4.13 2.10
C GLY A 111 -7.17 3.29 3.34
N ARG A 112 -8.45 2.90 3.44
CA ARG A 112 -8.92 1.86 4.36
C ARG A 112 -8.78 0.47 3.73
N GLY A 113 -8.96 -0.57 4.55
CA GLY A 113 -8.84 -1.97 4.12
C GLY A 113 -9.90 -2.35 3.11
N LEU A 114 -9.50 -3.18 2.14
CA LEU A 114 -10.28 -3.52 0.95
C LEU A 114 -10.03 -4.97 0.56
N GLY A 115 -11.10 -5.70 0.28
CA GLY A 115 -11.05 -7.14 0.05
C GLY A 115 -10.33 -7.86 1.19
N HIS A 116 -9.27 -8.60 0.87
CA HIS A 116 -8.43 -9.31 1.85
C HIS A 116 -7.27 -8.46 2.41
N THR A 117 -7.11 -7.23 1.96
CA THR A 117 -5.97 -6.38 2.36
C THR A 117 -6.36 -5.42 3.48
N GLY A 118 -5.49 -5.28 4.48
CA GLY A 118 -5.68 -4.30 5.55
C GLY A 118 -5.34 -2.88 5.10
N GLY A 119 -6.02 -1.86 5.65
CA GLY A 119 -5.78 -0.46 5.31
C GLY A 119 -4.84 0.23 6.30
N THR A 120 -3.98 1.12 5.81
CA THR A 120 -3.10 1.94 6.65
C THR A 120 -3.89 2.76 7.67
N LEU A 121 -5.05 3.30 7.28
CA LEU A 121 -5.86 4.12 8.17
C LEU A 121 -6.49 3.32 9.30
N ASP A 122 -6.94 2.09 9.02
CA ASP A 122 -7.55 1.24 10.05
C ASP A 122 -6.51 0.81 11.10
N LYS A 123 -5.24 0.65 10.69
CA LYS A 123 -4.11 0.43 11.59
C LYS A 123 -3.87 1.65 12.48
N LEU A 124 -3.77 2.84 11.89
CA LEU A 124 -3.58 4.09 12.64
C LEU A 124 -4.72 4.37 13.62
N GLU A 125 -5.97 4.04 13.26
CA GLU A 125 -7.14 4.19 14.14
C GLU A 125 -7.16 3.20 15.31
N ALA A 126 -6.28 2.19 15.33
CA ALA A 126 -6.04 1.39 16.52
C ALA A 126 -5.34 2.20 17.63
N ILE A 127 -4.66 3.30 17.29
CA ILE A 127 -4.06 4.21 18.26
C ILE A 127 -5.17 5.03 18.92
N PRO A 128 -5.35 4.96 20.25
CA PRO A 128 -6.42 5.69 20.92
C PRO A 128 -6.38 7.20 20.62
N GLY A 129 -7.49 7.74 20.09
CA GLY A 129 -7.65 9.16 19.77
C GLY A 129 -7.15 9.61 18.40
N PHE A 130 -6.43 8.76 17.66
CA PHE A 130 -5.83 9.16 16.39
C PHE A 130 -6.89 9.53 15.35
N ARG A 131 -6.80 10.75 14.81
CA ARG A 131 -7.71 11.26 13.79
C ARG A 131 -7.09 11.06 12.41
N THR A 132 -7.80 10.36 11.52
CA THR A 132 -7.43 10.20 10.11
C THR A 132 -8.05 11.26 9.20
N VAL A 133 -9.04 12.01 9.68
CA VAL A 133 -9.74 13.03 8.92
C VAL A 133 -9.26 14.41 9.36
N LEU A 134 -8.53 15.09 8.49
CA LEU A 134 -8.10 16.49 8.63
C LEU A 134 -8.61 17.29 7.43
N SER A 135 -8.87 18.59 7.64
CA SER A 135 -9.05 19.52 6.53
C SER A 135 -7.76 19.70 5.74
N LEU A 136 -7.84 20.17 4.49
CA LEU A 136 -6.64 20.45 3.68
C LEU A 136 -5.73 21.51 4.31
N ALA A 137 -6.31 22.49 5.01
CA ALA A 137 -5.58 23.51 5.74
C ALA A 137 -4.79 22.92 6.92
N GLU A 138 -5.43 22.08 7.74
CA GLU A 138 -4.76 21.36 8.84
C GLU A 138 -3.63 20.47 8.30
N THR A 139 -3.89 19.69 7.25
CA THR A 139 -2.90 18.83 6.60
C THR A 139 -1.70 19.65 6.11
N LYS A 140 -1.93 20.74 5.40
CA LYS A 140 -0.85 21.61 4.89
C LYS A 140 0.01 22.13 6.04
N GLN A 141 -0.61 22.68 7.08
CA GLN A 141 0.11 23.22 8.24
C GLN A 141 0.92 22.13 8.96
N GLN A 142 0.34 20.95 9.16
CA GLN A 142 1.03 19.85 9.82
C GLN A 142 2.22 19.36 9.01
N VAL A 143 2.06 19.16 7.70
CA VAL A 143 3.16 18.74 6.81
C VAL A 143 4.27 19.78 6.79
N GLN A 144 3.96 21.08 6.73
CA GLN A 144 4.97 22.14 6.80
C GLN A 144 5.70 22.19 8.15
N ARG A 145 5.00 21.90 9.25
CA ARG A 145 5.57 21.92 10.61
C ARG A 145 6.40 20.68 10.94
N LEU A 146 5.89 19.50 10.63
CA LEU A 146 6.45 18.22 11.09
C LEU A 146 7.20 17.46 10.00
N GLY A 147 6.93 17.76 8.73
CA GLY A 147 7.40 17.00 7.58
C GLY A 147 6.52 15.80 7.22
N CYS A 148 5.45 15.49 7.96
CA CYS A 148 4.54 14.42 7.56
C CYS A 148 3.12 14.58 8.11
N ALA A 149 2.18 13.96 7.40
CA ALA A 149 0.82 13.69 7.84
C ALA A 149 0.36 12.36 7.23
N MET A 150 -0.51 11.64 7.92
CA MET A 150 -1.11 10.40 7.43
C MET A 150 -2.62 10.51 7.53
N ILE A 151 -3.26 10.86 6.40
CA ILE A 151 -4.67 11.23 6.36
C ILE A 151 -5.47 10.30 5.45
N GLY A 152 -6.78 10.23 5.67
CA GLY A 152 -7.71 9.66 4.71
C GLY A 152 -8.10 10.64 3.63
N GLN A 153 -8.84 10.12 2.65
CA GLN A 153 -9.43 10.94 1.60
C GLN A 153 -10.48 11.88 2.19
N THR A 154 -10.34 13.18 1.94
CA THR A 154 -11.37 14.17 2.25
C THR A 154 -12.40 14.21 1.12
N PRO A 155 -13.65 14.64 1.37
CA PRO A 155 -14.61 14.90 0.30
C PRO A 155 -14.11 15.92 -0.74
N GLU A 156 -13.12 16.72 -0.36
CA GLU A 156 -12.53 17.75 -1.20
C GLU A 156 -11.50 17.18 -2.18
N ILE A 157 -10.87 16.03 -1.95
CA ILE A 157 -9.84 15.47 -2.85
C ILE A 157 -10.40 14.30 -3.67
N ALA A 158 -10.34 14.45 -4.99
CA ALA A 158 -10.75 13.43 -5.98
C ALA A 158 -12.08 12.72 -5.63
N PRO A 159 -13.19 13.45 -5.35
CA PRO A 159 -14.47 12.85 -4.96
C PRO A 159 -15.02 11.86 -5.99
N ALA A 160 -14.70 12.05 -7.28
CA ALA A 160 -15.03 11.09 -8.34
C ALA A 160 -14.44 9.70 -8.06
N ASP A 161 -13.18 9.65 -7.63
CA ASP A 161 -12.49 8.40 -7.32
C ASP A 161 -13.17 7.67 -6.16
N ARG A 162 -13.54 8.39 -5.10
CA ARG A 162 -14.25 7.78 -3.95
C ARG A 162 -15.49 7.03 -4.41
N ARG A 163 -16.30 7.66 -5.26
CA ARG A 163 -17.56 7.08 -5.77
C ARG A 163 -17.30 5.95 -6.78
N LEU A 164 -16.35 6.11 -7.68
CA LEU A 164 -15.97 5.07 -8.64
C LEU A 164 -15.37 3.85 -7.95
N TYR A 165 -14.51 4.07 -6.95
CA TYR A 165 -13.86 3.02 -6.20
C TYR A 165 -14.88 2.18 -5.42
N ALA A 166 -15.80 2.83 -4.70
CA ALA A 166 -16.89 2.14 -3.99
C ALA A 166 -17.74 1.28 -4.94
N LEU A 167 -18.06 1.80 -6.14
CA LEU A 167 -18.79 1.03 -7.14
C LEU A 167 -17.98 -0.15 -7.69
N ARG A 168 -16.68 0.04 -7.93
CA ARG A 168 -15.79 -1.02 -8.45
C ARG A 168 -15.71 -2.22 -7.52
N ASP A 169 -15.64 -1.95 -6.22
CA ASP A 169 -15.53 -2.95 -5.16
C ASP A 169 -16.72 -3.94 -5.15
N VAL A 170 -17.92 -3.45 -5.44
CA VAL A 170 -19.15 -4.26 -5.43
C VAL A 170 -19.61 -4.74 -6.82
N THR A 171 -18.86 -4.42 -7.87
CA THR A 171 -19.19 -4.80 -9.27
C THR A 171 -18.17 -5.71 -9.92
N GLY A 172 -17.13 -6.12 -9.18
CA GLY A 172 -16.06 -6.96 -9.73
C GLY A 172 -15.20 -6.25 -10.77
N THR A 173 -15.08 -4.91 -10.68
CA THR A 173 -14.32 -4.09 -11.65
C THR A 173 -13.08 -3.42 -11.03
N VAL A 174 -12.60 -3.97 -9.90
CA VAL A 174 -11.36 -3.50 -9.25
C VAL A 174 -10.13 -3.88 -10.06
N GLU A 175 -10.01 -5.13 -10.50
CA GLU A 175 -8.80 -5.75 -11.08
C GLU A 175 -8.57 -5.38 -12.57
N ALA A 176 -8.77 -4.11 -12.93
CA ALA A 176 -8.45 -3.58 -14.25
C ALA A 176 -7.32 -2.53 -14.17
N ILE A 177 -6.18 -2.81 -14.79
CA ILE A 177 -5.00 -1.95 -14.80
C ILE A 177 -5.32 -0.46 -15.07
N PRO A 178 -6.06 -0.07 -16.13
CA PRO A 178 -6.35 1.34 -16.36
C PRO A 178 -7.18 1.98 -15.22
N LEU A 179 -8.14 1.24 -14.63
CA LEU A 179 -8.95 1.75 -13.53
C LEU A 179 -8.15 1.86 -12.23
N ILE A 180 -7.27 0.88 -11.96
CA ILE A 180 -6.34 0.93 -10.82
C ILE A 180 -5.40 2.14 -10.97
N ALA A 181 -4.79 2.30 -12.14
CA ALA A 181 -3.85 3.39 -12.40
C ALA A 181 -4.52 4.77 -12.27
N ALA A 182 -5.68 4.99 -12.91
CA ALA A 182 -6.40 6.25 -12.81
C ALA A 182 -6.83 6.55 -11.36
N SER A 183 -7.32 5.54 -10.65
CA SER A 183 -7.72 5.65 -9.25
C SER A 183 -6.56 6.06 -8.35
N ILE A 184 -5.44 5.35 -8.42
CA ILE A 184 -4.26 5.63 -7.58
C ILE A 184 -3.69 7.02 -7.93
N MET A 185 -3.45 7.26 -9.22
CA MET A 185 -2.76 8.47 -9.66
C MET A 185 -3.58 9.73 -9.42
N SER A 186 -4.90 9.71 -9.62
CA SER A 186 -5.74 10.89 -9.34
C SER A 186 -5.68 11.35 -7.89
N LYS A 187 -5.55 10.43 -6.93
CA LYS A 187 -5.34 10.76 -5.51
C LYS A 187 -3.94 11.28 -5.25
N LYS A 188 -2.91 10.54 -5.70
CA LYS A 188 -1.51 10.89 -5.43
C LYS A 188 -1.06 12.19 -6.07
N LEU A 189 -1.55 12.49 -7.27
CA LEU A 189 -1.27 13.75 -7.94
C LEU A 189 -2.00 14.95 -7.29
N ALA A 190 -3.03 14.70 -6.47
CA ALA A 190 -3.68 15.74 -5.70
C ALA A 190 -2.93 16.13 -4.41
N GLU A 191 -1.88 15.40 -4.03
CA GLU A 191 -1.11 15.64 -2.79
C GLU A 191 -0.02 16.72 -2.94
N GLY A 192 0.15 17.31 -4.13
CA GLY A 192 1.17 18.33 -4.37
C GLY A 192 2.60 17.78 -4.34
N LEU A 193 2.78 16.54 -4.82
CA LEU A 193 4.06 15.82 -4.76
C LEU A 193 5.10 16.37 -5.76
N THR A 194 6.36 16.31 -5.36
CA THR A 194 7.51 16.44 -6.29
C THR A 194 7.99 15.11 -6.85
N ALA A 195 7.66 14.00 -6.20
CA ALA A 195 7.88 12.67 -6.74
C ALA A 195 6.98 11.65 -6.06
N LEU A 196 6.84 10.47 -6.67
CA LEU A 196 6.04 9.36 -6.16
C LEU A 196 6.82 8.05 -6.24
N VAL A 197 6.76 7.25 -5.19
CA VAL A 197 7.25 5.87 -5.19
C VAL A 197 6.08 4.91 -5.12
N LEU A 198 6.07 3.93 -6.01
CA LEU A 198 5.03 2.91 -6.10
C LEU A 198 5.58 1.57 -5.60
N ASP A 199 4.83 0.93 -4.73
CA ASP A 199 5.08 -0.41 -4.23
C ASP A 199 4.05 -1.36 -4.83
N VAL A 200 4.41 -1.98 -5.95
CA VAL A 200 3.53 -2.87 -6.71
C VAL A 200 3.76 -4.30 -6.22
N LYS A 201 2.77 -4.85 -5.52
CA LYS A 201 2.85 -6.20 -4.98
C LYS A 201 2.78 -7.24 -6.10
N HIS A 202 3.52 -8.33 -5.93
CA HIS A 202 3.56 -9.49 -6.84
C HIS A 202 3.52 -10.80 -6.05
N GLY A 203 2.75 -11.79 -6.50
CA GLY A 203 2.56 -13.07 -5.83
C GLY A 203 1.12 -13.32 -5.38
N SER A 204 0.87 -14.45 -4.71
CA SER A 204 -0.49 -14.96 -4.46
C SER A 204 -1.40 -14.01 -3.67
N GLY A 205 -0.83 -13.16 -2.82
CA GLY A 205 -1.53 -12.15 -2.02
C GLY A 205 -1.74 -10.80 -2.70
N ALA A 206 -1.10 -10.55 -3.84
CA ALA A 206 -1.24 -9.30 -4.60
C ALA A 206 -2.55 -9.27 -5.39
N PHE A 207 -3.11 -8.09 -5.64
CA PHE A 207 -4.27 -7.92 -6.54
C PHE A 207 -4.00 -8.38 -7.97
N LEU A 208 -2.79 -8.12 -8.47
CA LEU A 208 -2.30 -8.61 -9.75
C LEU A 208 -1.18 -9.63 -9.47
N PRO A 209 -1.49 -10.94 -9.41
CA PRO A 209 -0.50 -11.94 -9.04
C PRO A 209 0.64 -12.07 -10.05
N ASP A 210 0.36 -11.83 -11.33
CA ASP A 210 1.32 -12.04 -12.41
C ASP A 210 2.32 -10.90 -12.53
N LEU A 211 3.61 -11.25 -12.67
CA LEU A 211 4.70 -10.28 -12.78
C LEU A 211 4.51 -9.33 -13.96
N LYS A 212 4.00 -9.85 -15.07
CA LYS A 212 3.74 -9.09 -16.30
C LYS A 212 2.74 -7.96 -16.05
N ASP A 213 1.65 -8.25 -15.35
CA ASP A 213 0.59 -7.29 -15.06
C ASP A 213 1.07 -6.25 -14.04
N GLY A 214 1.87 -6.67 -13.05
CA GLY A 214 2.54 -5.74 -12.13
C GLY A 214 3.49 -4.77 -12.84
N LEU A 215 4.28 -5.26 -13.79
CA LEU A 215 5.16 -4.42 -14.64
C LEU A 215 4.35 -3.46 -15.53
N GLU A 216 3.24 -3.93 -16.10
CA GLU A 216 2.35 -3.12 -16.93
C GLU A 216 1.69 -2.01 -16.11
N LEU A 217 1.16 -2.33 -14.93
CA LEU A 217 0.59 -1.36 -14.00
C LEU A 217 1.65 -0.31 -13.58
N ALA A 218 2.86 -0.76 -13.23
CA ALA A 218 3.96 0.14 -12.88
C ALA A 218 4.28 1.13 -14.00
N ARG A 219 4.47 0.65 -15.24
CA ARG A 219 4.74 1.50 -16.41
C ARG A 219 3.61 2.48 -16.68
N THR A 220 2.37 2.01 -16.56
CA THR A 220 1.16 2.82 -16.77
C THR A 220 1.10 3.98 -15.79
N MET A 221 1.31 3.71 -14.49
CA MET A 221 1.30 4.76 -13.46
C MET A 221 2.50 5.71 -13.59
N ILE A 222 3.68 5.21 -13.96
CA ILE A 222 4.85 6.06 -14.22
C ILE A 222 4.56 7.03 -15.37
N ALA A 223 3.98 6.56 -16.48
CA ALA A 223 3.62 7.43 -17.59
C ALA A 223 2.63 8.54 -17.16
N LEU A 224 1.60 8.20 -16.39
CA LEU A 224 0.64 9.17 -15.87
C LEU A 224 1.27 10.23 -14.96
N GLY A 225 2.25 9.83 -14.14
CA GLY A 225 3.00 10.72 -13.26
C GLY A 225 3.90 11.67 -14.04
N GLU A 226 4.69 11.15 -14.99
CA GLU A 226 5.57 11.96 -15.84
C GLU A 226 4.79 12.97 -16.68
N ASP A 227 3.66 12.56 -17.26
CA ASP A 227 2.77 13.42 -18.07
C ASP A 227 2.22 14.62 -17.25
N ARG A 228 2.28 14.55 -15.91
CA ARG A 228 1.80 15.59 -14.98
C ARG A 228 2.90 16.19 -14.11
N GLY A 229 4.16 16.01 -14.50
CA GLY A 229 5.30 16.61 -13.80
C GLY A 229 5.61 16.02 -12.43
N CYS A 230 5.14 14.80 -12.14
CA CYS A 230 5.44 14.06 -10.92
C CYS A 230 6.31 12.83 -11.27
N PRO A 231 7.66 12.97 -11.24
CA PRO A 231 8.58 11.86 -11.41
C PRO A 231 8.19 10.66 -10.55
N THR A 232 8.09 9.49 -11.18
CA THR A 232 7.57 8.30 -10.52
C THR A 232 8.51 7.11 -10.72
N VAL A 233 8.75 6.37 -9.63
CA VAL A 233 9.52 5.11 -9.63
C VAL A 233 8.66 4.02 -9.00
N ALA A 234 8.74 2.80 -9.51
CA ALA A 234 8.07 1.66 -8.90
C ALA A 234 9.06 0.57 -8.48
N LEU A 235 8.79 -0.07 -7.35
CA LEU A 235 9.43 -1.32 -6.93
C LEU A 235 8.38 -2.44 -6.96
N LEU A 236 8.79 -3.60 -7.45
CA LEU A 236 7.97 -4.81 -7.43
C LEU A 236 8.37 -5.66 -6.23
N THR A 237 7.45 -5.79 -5.28
CA THR A 237 7.73 -6.42 -3.98
C THR A 237 6.91 -7.69 -3.77
N ALA A 238 7.49 -8.67 -3.07
CA ALA A 238 6.84 -9.96 -2.83
C ALA A 238 5.61 -9.84 -1.93
N MET A 239 4.57 -10.55 -2.31
CA MET A 239 3.33 -10.76 -1.55
C MET A 239 2.84 -12.20 -1.74
N ASP A 240 3.74 -13.16 -1.84
CA ASP A 240 3.49 -14.61 -1.75
C ASP A 240 3.40 -15.11 -0.30
N ARG A 241 3.68 -14.22 0.65
CA ARG A 241 3.63 -14.40 2.11
C ARG A 241 3.30 -13.07 2.78
N PRO A 242 2.69 -13.06 3.98
CA PRO A 242 2.49 -11.81 4.71
C PRO A 242 3.82 -11.12 5.01
N LEU A 243 3.83 -9.79 4.91
CA LEU A 243 4.99 -8.97 5.22
C LEU A 243 5.10 -8.74 6.74
N GLY A 244 6.27 -8.97 7.33
CA GLY A 244 6.41 -8.98 8.78
C GLY A 244 5.66 -10.16 9.42
N ARG A 245 5.43 -10.15 10.74
CA ARG A 245 4.79 -11.26 11.46
C ARG A 245 3.33 -10.97 11.76
N ALA A 246 3.01 -9.71 12.07
CA ALA A 246 1.66 -9.30 12.42
C ALA A 246 0.74 -9.13 11.20
N CYS A 247 -0.51 -9.59 11.31
CA CYS A 247 -1.60 -9.36 10.36
C CYS A 247 -2.85 -8.94 11.14
N GLY A 248 -3.31 -7.71 10.96
CA GLY A 248 -4.36 -7.10 11.80
C GLY A 248 -4.20 -5.57 11.86
N ASN A 249 -4.90 -4.90 12.77
CA ASN A 249 -4.80 -3.43 12.89
C ASN A 249 -3.87 -3.03 14.05
N ALA A 250 -4.24 -3.34 15.28
CA ALA A 250 -3.42 -3.05 16.47
C ALA A 250 -2.09 -3.79 16.42
N LEU A 251 -2.11 -5.09 16.08
CA LEU A 251 -0.91 -5.92 15.96
C LEU A 251 0.08 -5.39 14.91
N GLU A 252 -0.41 -4.91 13.77
CA GLU A 252 0.47 -4.33 12.75
C GLU A 252 1.00 -2.95 13.14
N THR A 253 0.24 -2.20 13.94
CA THR A 253 0.66 -0.93 14.51
C THR A 253 1.75 -1.12 15.55
N GLU A 254 1.60 -2.11 16.42
CA GLU A 254 2.62 -2.54 17.38
C GLU A 254 3.90 -2.95 16.65
N GLU A 255 3.82 -3.81 15.64
CA GLU A 255 5.01 -4.24 14.88
C GLU A 255 5.69 -3.07 14.15
N ALA A 256 4.93 -2.08 13.68
CA ALA A 256 5.49 -0.86 13.10
C ALA A 256 6.21 0.01 14.14
N ILE A 257 5.69 0.12 15.36
CA ILE A 257 6.33 0.83 16.47
C ILE A 257 7.64 0.13 16.87
N LEU A 258 7.62 -1.19 17.01
CA LEU A 258 8.82 -1.99 17.27
C LEU A 258 9.85 -1.83 16.13
N ALA A 259 9.39 -1.78 14.88
CA ALA A 259 10.25 -1.51 13.73
C ALA A 259 10.93 -0.14 13.81
N LEU A 260 10.20 0.91 14.19
CA LEU A 260 10.75 2.26 14.39
C LEU A 260 11.79 2.32 15.52
N ARG A 261 11.74 1.38 16.47
CA ARG A 261 12.72 1.20 17.55
C ARG A 261 13.91 0.31 17.17
N GLY A 262 13.96 -0.16 15.92
CA GLY A 262 15.03 -1.04 15.44
C GLY A 262 14.80 -2.54 15.72
N GLU A 263 13.61 -2.92 16.19
CA GLU A 263 13.24 -4.29 16.57
C GLU A 263 12.30 -4.96 15.54
N GLY A 264 12.20 -4.39 14.34
CA GLY A 264 11.27 -4.83 13.29
C GLY A 264 11.69 -6.12 12.59
N PRO A 265 10.73 -6.88 12.01
CA PRO A 265 11.05 -8.04 11.19
C PRO A 265 11.98 -7.69 10.02
N PRO A 266 13.00 -8.50 9.70
CA PRO A 266 13.96 -8.20 8.64
C PRO A 266 13.35 -7.97 7.26
N ASP A 267 12.28 -8.69 6.92
CA ASP A 267 11.59 -8.55 5.63
C ASP A 267 10.83 -7.23 5.51
N LEU A 268 10.13 -6.82 6.57
CA LEU A 268 9.50 -5.50 6.67
C LEU A 268 10.54 -4.39 6.51
N MET A 269 11.68 -4.51 7.21
CA MET A 269 12.72 -3.50 7.18
C MET A 269 13.37 -3.38 5.81
N GLU A 270 13.66 -4.50 5.14
CA GLU A 270 14.27 -4.46 3.81
C GLU A 270 13.37 -3.79 2.76
N VAL A 271 12.07 -4.10 2.75
CA VAL A 271 11.10 -3.43 1.87
C VAL A 271 10.99 -1.94 2.21
N THR A 272 10.94 -1.61 3.50
CA THR A 272 10.87 -0.21 3.98
C THR A 272 12.09 0.59 3.53
N TYR A 273 13.30 0.04 3.70
CA TYR A 273 14.53 0.70 3.25
C TYR A 273 14.59 0.84 1.74
N ALA A 274 14.22 -0.19 0.98
CA ALA A 274 14.23 -0.12 -0.48
C ALA A 274 13.33 1.02 -1.01
N LEU A 275 12.11 1.13 -0.47
CA LEU A 275 11.18 2.20 -0.83
C LEU A 275 11.69 3.57 -0.36
N GLY A 276 12.19 3.67 0.88
CA GLY A 276 12.75 4.91 1.42
C GLY A 276 13.95 5.41 0.63
N VAL A 277 14.80 4.50 0.12
CA VAL A 277 15.92 4.86 -0.74
C VAL A 277 15.43 5.56 -2.01
N GLU A 278 14.42 5.01 -2.69
CA GLU A 278 13.84 5.66 -3.87
C GLU A 278 13.24 7.02 -3.52
N MET A 279 12.61 7.16 -2.34
CA MET A 279 12.06 8.44 -1.90
C MET A 279 13.16 9.50 -1.68
N LEU A 280 14.26 9.14 -1.01
CA LEU A 280 15.38 10.08 -0.77
C LEU A 280 16.13 10.46 -2.06
N LEU A 281 16.25 9.51 -2.99
CA LEU A 281 16.84 9.76 -4.32
C LEU A 281 15.94 10.68 -5.15
N ALA A 282 14.64 10.40 -5.21
CA ALA A 282 13.68 11.20 -5.95
C ALA A 282 13.50 12.61 -5.37
N ALA A 283 13.65 12.76 -4.06
CA ALA A 283 13.68 14.04 -3.36
C ALA A 283 14.98 14.84 -3.62
N GLY A 284 16.02 14.23 -4.18
CA GLY A 284 17.34 14.85 -4.37
C GLY A 284 18.12 15.09 -3.08
N VAL A 285 17.63 14.58 -1.94
CA VAL A 285 18.30 14.67 -0.62
C VAL A 285 19.55 13.79 -0.58
N GLU A 286 19.55 12.68 -1.32
CA GLU A 286 20.71 11.82 -1.49
C GLU A 286 20.97 11.49 -2.96
N ARG A 287 22.24 11.18 -3.28
CA ARG A 287 22.68 10.95 -4.67
C ARG A 287 22.90 9.48 -5.02
N THR A 288 23.01 8.60 -4.03
CA THR A 288 23.30 7.18 -4.25
C THR A 288 22.51 6.31 -3.30
N THR A 289 22.13 5.12 -3.76
CA THR A 289 21.44 4.08 -2.98
C THR A 289 22.14 3.81 -1.64
N SER A 290 23.48 3.73 -1.64
CA SER A 290 24.26 3.46 -0.42
C SER A 290 24.18 4.58 0.60
N LYS A 291 24.23 5.85 0.17
CA LYS A 291 24.12 6.99 1.10
C LYS A 291 22.69 7.14 1.62
N ALA A 292 21.69 6.97 0.75
CA ALA A 292 20.29 6.96 1.13
C ALA A 292 19.99 5.87 2.18
N ARG A 293 20.47 4.64 1.96
CA ARG A 293 20.27 3.53 2.92
C ARG A 293 20.92 3.84 4.26
N LYS A 294 22.18 4.28 4.28
CA LYS A 294 22.88 4.68 5.51
C LYS A 294 22.17 5.79 6.27
N LYS A 295 21.59 6.77 5.55
CA LYS A 295 20.83 7.87 6.18
C LYS A 295 19.56 7.36 6.86
N LEU A 296 18.82 6.47 6.20
CA LEU A 296 17.62 5.83 6.79
C LEU A 296 18.00 4.97 8.01
N GLU A 297 19.01 4.11 7.88
CA GLU A 297 19.52 3.30 9.00
C GLU A 297 19.97 4.16 10.18
N GLY A 298 20.64 5.29 9.91
CA GLY A 298 21.05 6.25 10.93
C GLY A 298 19.87 6.95 11.61
N ALA A 299 18.85 7.35 10.86
CA ALA A 299 17.63 7.95 11.42
C ALA A 299 16.82 6.96 12.26
N LEU A 300 16.80 5.68 11.87
CA LEU A 300 16.18 4.62 12.67
C LEU A 300 16.98 4.34 13.95
N GLY A 301 18.28 4.08 13.81
CA GLY A 301 19.16 3.68 14.92
C GLY A 301 19.43 4.80 15.94
N SER A 302 19.17 6.06 15.59
CA SER A 302 19.23 7.19 16.52
C SER A 302 17.92 7.44 17.28
N GLY A 303 16.82 6.78 16.92
CA GLY A 303 15.49 7.03 17.50
C GLY A 303 14.71 8.17 16.86
N LEU A 304 15.30 8.96 15.95
CA LEU A 304 14.64 10.10 15.30
C LEU A 304 13.36 9.71 14.54
N ALA A 305 13.34 8.52 13.94
CA ALA A 305 12.14 8.01 13.27
C ALA A 305 11.00 7.73 14.26
N ALA A 306 11.29 7.18 15.44
CA ALA A 306 10.31 6.94 16.49
C ALA A 306 9.79 8.26 17.08
N GLU A 307 10.68 9.21 17.38
CA GLU A 307 10.30 10.57 17.82
C GLU A 307 9.40 11.27 16.80
N LYS A 308 9.70 11.11 15.50
CA LYS A 308 8.88 11.69 14.44
C LYS A 308 7.48 11.06 14.38
N PHE A 309 7.37 9.76 14.64
CA PHE A 309 6.08 9.07 14.72
C PHE A 309 5.27 9.50 15.94
N GLU A 310 5.94 9.70 17.08
CA GLU A 310 5.32 10.25 18.29
C GLU A 310 4.71 11.64 18.04
N GLN A 311 5.48 12.54 17.42
CA GLN A 311 5.01 13.88 17.01
C GLN A 311 3.82 13.83 16.05
N LEU A 312 3.84 12.87 15.10
CA LEU A 312 2.74 12.66 14.17
C LEU A 312 1.47 12.21 14.90
N ILE A 313 1.59 11.24 15.81
CA ILE A 313 0.48 10.73 16.62
C ILE A 313 -0.15 11.85 17.43
N GLU A 314 0.68 12.62 18.16
CA GLU A 314 0.20 13.73 18.99
C GLU A 314 -0.48 14.81 18.13
N ALA A 315 0.11 15.18 16.99
CA ALA A 315 -0.46 16.20 16.11
C ALA A 315 -1.81 15.79 15.51
N GLN A 316 -2.05 14.49 15.34
CA GLN A 316 -3.33 13.94 14.89
C GLN A 316 -4.23 13.50 16.05
N GLY A 317 -3.93 13.90 17.29
CA GLY A 317 -4.80 13.69 18.47
C GLY A 317 -4.75 12.29 19.08
N GLY A 318 -3.87 11.42 18.58
CA GLY A 318 -3.65 10.10 19.16
C GLY A 318 -2.81 10.16 20.43
N ASN A 319 -2.81 9.06 21.19
CA ASN A 319 -2.00 8.93 22.40
C ASN A 319 -0.54 8.58 22.05
N PRO A 320 0.44 9.50 22.19
CA PRO A 320 1.84 9.25 21.80
C PRO A 320 2.53 8.18 22.65
N ARG A 321 2.01 7.89 23.85
CA ARG A 321 2.60 6.87 24.76
C ARG A 321 2.67 5.48 24.15
N VAL A 322 1.90 5.18 23.10
CA VAL A 322 1.99 3.92 22.35
C VAL A 322 3.40 3.66 21.79
N VAL A 323 4.19 4.70 21.51
CA VAL A 323 5.54 4.56 20.95
C VAL A 323 6.52 4.00 22.00
N GLU A 324 6.40 4.47 23.24
CA GLU A 324 7.18 3.98 24.37
C GLU A 324 6.67 2.62 24.86
N ASP A 325 5.35 2.50 25.00
CA ASP A 325 4.64 1.33 25.51
C ASP A 325 3.50 0.90 24.56
N PRO A 326 3.77 -0.03 23.63
CA PRO A 326 2.76 -0.55 22.72
C PRO A 326 1.57 -1.22 23.41
N ALA A 327 1.67 -1.61 24.70
CA ALA A 327 0.56 -2.21 25.45
C ALA A 327 -0.61 -1.22 25.67
N VAL A 328 -0.42 0.08 25.39
CA VAL A 328 -1.47 1.09 25.33
C VAL A 328 -2.45 0.84 24.16
N LEU A 329 -2.04 0.11 23.13
CA LEU A 329 -2.92 -0.32 22.04
C LEU A 329 -4.01 -1.28 22.55
N PRO A 330 -5.21 -1.28 21.94
CA PRO A 330 -6.30 -2.14 22.36
C PRO A 330 -5.92 -3.62 22.16
N GLN A 331 -6.27 -4.44 23.15
CA GLN A 331 -5.91 -5.86 23.22
C GLN A 331 -7.12 -6.76 22.99
N ALA A 332 -6.89 -7.92 22.37
CA ALA A 332 -7.93 -8.91 22.15
C ALA A 332 -8.35 -9.59 23.46
N GLN A 333 -9.59 -10.08 23.51
CA GLN A 333 -10.10 -10.77 24.71
C GLN A 333 -9.60 -12.21 24.79
N ALA A 334 -9.42 -12.88 23.65
CA ALA A 334 -8.89 -14.23 23.54
C ALA A 334 -7.57 -14.22 22.76
N VAL A 335 -6.55 -14.85 23.34
CA VAL A 335 -5.24 -15.05 22.71
C VAL A 335 -4.88 -16.52 22.81
N GLU A 336 -4.79 -17.20 21.66
CA GLU A 336 -4.58 -18.65 21.59
C GLU A 336 -3.35 -19.00 20.74
N VAL A 337 -2.61 -20.02 21.17
CA VAL A 337 -1.38 -20.45 20.49
C VAL A 337 -1.71 -21.52 19.47
N TYR A 338 -1.40 -21.24 18.20
CA TYR A 338 -1.52 -22.19 17.11
C TYR A 338 -0.21 -22.95 16.90
N ALA A 339 -0.24 -24.25 17.16
CA ALA A 339 0.91 -25.15 17.06
C ALA A 339 1.00 -25.83 15.68
N ALA A 340 2.22 -26.16 15.25
CA ALA A 340 2.47 -26.88 14.01
C ALA A 340 1.85 -28.29 14.06
N ALA A 341 1.04 -28.62 13.05
CA ALA A 341 0.38 -29.92 12.96
C ALA A 341 1.34 -31.09 12.64
N ALA A 342 2.52 -30.79 12.10
CA ALA A 342 3.52 -31.78 11.70
C ALA A 342 4.93 -31.21 11.75
N THR A 343 5.93 -32.09 11.85
CA THR A 343 7.34 -31.74 11.69
C THR A 343 7.67 -31.59 10.20
N GLY A 344 8.43 -30.55 9.84
CA GLY A 344 8.88 -30.36 8.47
C GLY A 344 9.42 -28.95 8.20
N VAL A 345 9.27 -28.50 6.96
CA VAL A 345 9.63 -27.17 6.48
C VAL A 345 8.37 -26.42 6.06
N VAL A 346 8.21 -25.18 6.52
CA VAL A 346 7.13 -24.30 6.09
C VAL A 346 7.32 -24.00 4.60
N ARG A 347 6.41 -24.49 3.76
CA ARG A 347 6.42 -24.24 2.30
C ARG A 347 5.78 -22.91 1.95
N ARG A 348 4.63 -22.61 2.57
CA ARG A 348 3.79 -21.49 2.20
C ARG A 348 2.99 -21.01 3.40
N ILE A 349 2.75 -19.70 3.43
CA ILE A 349 1.79 -19.03 4.32
C ILE A 349 0.93 -18.18 3.39
N GLU A 350 -0.26 -18.66 3.03
CA GLU A 350 -1.07 -18.04 1.97
C GLU A 350 -1.69 -16.70 2.43
N PRO A 351 -1.23 -15.54 1.90
CA PRO A 351 -1.70 -14.23 2.36
C PRO A 351 -3.19 -14.00 2.21
N ARG A 352 -3.83 -14.34 1.08
CA ARG A 352 -5.26 -14.01 0.89
C ARG A 352 -6.13 -14.73 1.91
N THR A 353 -5.75 -15.96 2.26
CA THR A 353 -6.43 -16.78 3.27
C THR A 353 -6.30 -16.13 4.65
N ILE A 354 -5.11 -15.67 5.03
CA ILE A 354 -4.89 -14.91 6.28
C ILE A 354 -5.69 -13.61 6.29
N GLY A 355 -5.60 -12.81 5.23
CA GLY A 355 -6.31 -11.53 5.13
C GLY A 355 -7.83 -11.68 5.21
N ARG A 356 -8.40 -12.67 4.52
CA ARG A 356 -9.85 -12.99 4.62
C ARG A 356 -10.25 -13.45 6.01
N ALA A 357 -9.38 -14.19 6.70
CA ALA A 357 -9.65 -14.61 8.06
C ALA A 357 -9.64 -13.43 9.03
N VAL A 358 -8.72 -12.47 8.88
CA VAL A 358 -8.75 -11.21 9.66
C VAL A 358 -10.08 -10.48 9.44
N VAL A 359 -10.55 -10.35 8.19
CA VAL A 359 -11.85 -9.75 7.88
C VAL A 359 -13.00 -10.52 8.54
N ALA A 360 -13.01 -11.86 8.42
CA ALA A 360 -14.05 -12.71 9.00
C ALA A 360 -14.10 -12.65 10.54
N MET A 361 -12.96 -12.42 11.21
CA MET A 361 -12.90 -12.19 12.65
C MET A 361 -13.34 -10.78 13.07
N GLY A 362 -13.62 -9.88 12.11
CA GLY A 362 -14.04 -8.51 12.35
C GLY A 362 -12.93 -7.47 12.25
N GLY A 363 -11.71 -7.86 11.86
CA GLY A 363 -10.56 -6.96 11.68
C GLY A 363 -10.55 -6.18 10.37
N GLY A 364 -11.60 -6.33 9.56
CA GLY A 364 -11.80 -5.58 8.32
C GLY A 364 -13.29 -5.42 8.03
N ARG A 365 -13.61 -4.90 6.86
CA ARG A 365 -14.98 -4.55 6.47
C ARG A 365 -15.53 -5.52 5.42
N LEU A 366 -16.80 -5.90 5.54
CA LEU A 366 -17.56 -6.53 4.45
C LEU A 366 -18.39 -5.49 3.69
N LYS A 367 -18.80 -4.42 4.39
CA LYS A 367 -19.47 -3.23 3.87
C LYS A 367 -18.78 -1.97 4.36
N VAL A 368 -18.90 -0.88 3.61
CA VAL A 368 -18.20 0.39 3.89
C VAL A 368 -18.49 0.92 5.31
N GLU A 369 -19.70 0.70 5.80
CA GLU A 369 -20.19 1.12 7.12
C GLU A 369 -19.84 0.17 8.28
N ASP A 370 -19.23 -0.99 8.02
CA ASP A 370 -18.93 -1.95 9.07
C ASP A 370 -17.89 -1.40 10.06
N ALA A 371 -18.16 -1.64 11.35
CA ALA A 371 -17.20 -1.37 12.42
C ALA A 371 -16.06 -2.38 12.36
N VAL A 372 -14.83 -1.90 12.54
CA VAL A 372 -13.63 -2.73 12.59
C VAL A 372 -13.25 -2.98 14.04
N ASP A 373 -12.99 -4.23 14.39
CA ASP A 373 -12.30 -4.58 15.63
C ASP A 373 -10.79 -4.48 15.40
N PRO A 374 -10.09 -3.52 16.02
CA PRO A 374 -8.67 -3.37 15.78
C PRO A 374 -7.83 -4.47 16.43
N THR A 375 -8.39 -5.23 17.38
CA THR A 375 -7.66 -6.15 18.26
C THR A 375 -7.46 -7.53 17.65
N VAL A 376 -8.30 -7.91 16.68
CA VAL A 376 -8.27 -9.26 16.10
C VAL A 376 -7.20 -9.39 15.01
N GLY A 377 -6.66 -10.60 14.87
CA GLY A 377 -5.67 -10.90 13.85
C GLY A 377 -4.74 -12.04 14.21
N PHE A 378 -3.57 -12.03 13.61
CA PHE A 378 -2.56 -13.08 13.74
C PHE A 378 -1.18 -12.48 13.98
N VAL A 379 -0.38 -13.15 14.80
CA VAL A 379 1.08 -13.01 14.78
C VAL A 379 1.64 -14.33 14.30
N ILE A 380 2.21 -14.36 13.10
CA ILE A 380 2.76 -15.58 12.48
C ILE A 380 4.28 -15.53 12.61
N SER A 381 4.83 -16.38 13.47
CA SER A 381 6.23 -16.32 13.89
C SER A 381 7.20 -16.98 12.90
N VAL A 382 6.67 -17.83 12.01
CA VAL A 382 7.42 -18.58 11.00
C VAL A 382 7.30 -17.96 9.62
N LYS A 383 8.26 -18.29 8.74
CA LYS A 383 8.32 -17.88 7.34
C LYS A 383 8.55 -19.09 6.43
N PRO A 384 8.21 -19.00 5.13
CA PRO A 384 8.58 -20.02 4.17
C PRO A 384 10.09 -20.31 4.20
N GLY A 385 10.47 -21.58 4.34
CA GLY A 385 11.84 -22.06 4.52
C GLY A 385 12.20 -22.43 5.97
N ASP A 386 11.43 -21.99 6.95
CA ASP A 386 11.68 -22.32 8.36
C ASP A 386 11.37 -23.80 8.63
N LYS A 387 12.18 -24.41 9.49
CA LYS A 387 11.97 -25.78 9.99
C LYS A 387 11.16 -25.71 11.28
N VAL A 388 10.19 -26.60 11.42
CA VAL A 388 9.31 -26.66 12.60
C VAL A 388 9.12 -28.10 13.06
N LEU A 389 8.90 -28.30 14.35
CA LEU A 389 8.52 -29.59 14.95
C LEU A 389 7.01 -29.65 15.18
N ALA A 390 6.43 -30.85 15.09
CA ALA A 390 5.03 -31.06 15.49
C ALA A 390 4.82 -30.59 16.94
N GLY A 391 3.78 -29.79 17.17
CA GLY A 391 3.47 -29.19 18.47
C GLY A 391 4.22 -27.89 18.78
N GLU A 392 5.15 -27.45 17.93
CA GLU A 392 5.86 -26.17 18.12
C GLU A 392 4.92 -24.98 17.87
N PRO A 393 4.94 -23.92 18.70
CA PRO A 393 4.12 -22.73 18.48
C PRO A 393 4.60 -21.95 17.25
N ILE A 394 3.73 -21.81 16.24
CA ILE A 394 4.09 -21.16 14.96
C ILE A 394 3.27 -19.89 14.66
N ALA A 395 2.13 -19.72 15.33
CA ALA A 395 1.36 -18.49 15.28
C ALA A 395 0.59 -18.25 16.58
N SER A 396 0.16 -17.02 16.79
CA SER A 396 -0.77 -16.62 17.84
C SER A 396 -2.02 -16.03 17.19
N VAL A 397 -3.18 -16.45 17.67
CA VAL A 397 -4.50 -16.00 17.25
C VAL A 397 -4.99 -14.98 18.26
N TYR A 398 -5.38 -13.81 17.78
CA TYR A 398 -6.01 -12.76 18.58
C TYR A 398 -7.46 -12.64 18.12
N ALA A 399 -8.41 -12.90 19.00
CA ALA A 399 -9.82 -12.96 18.67
C ALA A 399 -10.69 -12.27 19.72
N ARG A 400 -11.89 -11.86 19.31
CA ARG A 400 -12.91 -11.32 20.22
C ARG A 400 -13.43 -12.39 21.18
N ASP A 401 -13.62 -13.61 20.69
CA ASP A 401 -14.28 -14.69 21.40
C ASP A 401 -13.86 -16.05 20.83
N ALA A 402 -14.38 -17.13 21.43
CA ALA A 402 -14.09 -18.50 21.05
C ALA A 402 -14.48 -18.83 19.59
N SER A 403 -15.54 -18.24 19.05
CA SER A 403 -15.95 -18.47 17.67
C SER A 403 -14.95 -17.86 16.68
N GLY A 404 -14.38 -16.70 17.02
CA GLY A 404 -13.27 -16.10 16.28
C GLY A 404 -12.02 -16.98 16.29
N VAL A 405 -11.71 -17.63 17.42
CA VAL A 405 -10.60 -18.58 17.52
C VAL A 405 -10.81 -19.78 16.59
N GLU A 406 -12.01 -20.36 16.56
CA GLU A 406 -12.31 -21.50 15.68
C GLU A 406 -12.12 -21.14 14.20
N LEU A 407 -12.63 -20.00 13.76
CA LEU A 407 -12.43 -19.47 12.40
C LEU A 407 -10.94 -19.27 12.08
N ALA A 408 -10.19 -18.73 13.04
CA ALA A 408 -8.77 -18.47 12.92
C ALA A 408 -7.95 -19.76 12.74
N TYR A 409 -8.25 -20.79 13.55
CA TYR A 409 -7.57 -22.09 13.48
C TYR A 409 -7.83 -22.77 12.14
N GLU A 410 -9.07 -22.74 11.66
CA GLU A 410 -9.42 -23.30 10.35
C GLU A 410 -8.68 -22.57 9.22
N ALA A 411 -8.60 -21.24 9.28
CA ALA A 411 -7.86 -20.45 8.32
C ALA A 411 -6.35 -20.73 8.34
N LEU A 412 -5.73 -20.79 9.52
CA LEU A 412 -4.30 -21.10 9.66
C LEU A 412 -3.97 -22.50 9.14
N GLY A 413 -4.83 -23.49 9.41
CA GLY A 413 -4.68 -24.86 8.89
C GLY A 413 -4.72 -24.94 7.36
N ARG A 414 -5.47 -24.04 6.69
CA ARG A 414 -5.46 -23.93 5.22
C ARG A 414 -4.30 -23.10 4.68
N ALA A 415 -3.93 -22.03 5.39
CA ALA A 415 -2.95 -21.05 4.92
C ALA A 415 -1.51 -21.57 5.04
N ILE A 416 -1.19 -22.24 6.15
CA ILE A 416 0.16 -22.71 6.47
C ILE A 416 0.32 -24.14 5.96
N VAL A 417 1.24 -24.34 5.02
CA VAL A 417 1.55 -25.67 4.50
C VAL A 417 2.95 -26.08 4.89
N ILE A 418 3.07 -27.21 5.58
CA ILE A 418 4.33 -27.83 6.00
C ILE A 418 4.59 -29.06 5.11
N VAL A 419 5.83 -29.22 4.66
CA VAL A 419 6.27 -30.32 3.79
C VAL A 419 7.63 -30.87 4.24
N ASP A 420 8.00 -32.08 3.80
CA ASP A 420 9.30 -32.67 4.18
C ASP A 420 10.51 -31.92 3.59
N ARG A 421 10.37 -31.36 2.39
CA ARG A 421 11.43 -30.62 1.70
C ARG A 421 10.85 -29.48 0.85
N LEU A 422 11.49 -28.31 0.92
CA LEU A 422 11.16 -27.18 0.08
C LEU A 422 11.66 -27.41 -1.36
N ALA A 423 10.76 -27.30 -2.35
CA ALA A 423 11.10 -27.47 -3.76
C ALA A 423 11.63 -26.18 -4.39
N GLU A 424 11.02 -25.04 -4.05
CA GLU A 424 11.34 -23.74 -4.63
C GLU A 424 11.47 -22.68 -3.53
N PRO A 425 12.45 -21.76 -3.64
CA PRO A 425 12.56 -20.65 -2.70
C PRO A 425 11.38 -19.68 -2.86
N PRO A 426 11.03 -18.94 -1.80
CA PRO A 426 9.98 -17.93 -1.88
C PRO A 426 10.42 -16.75 -2.77
N LEU A 427 9.47 -15.92 -3.20
CA LEU A 427 9.77 -14.78 -4.07
C LEU A 427 10.79 -13.82 -3.42
N PRO A 428 11.71 -13.21 -4.21
CA PRO A 428 12.58 -12.15 -3.74
C PRO A 428 11.76 -10.97 -3.21
N LEU A 429 12.13 -10.45 -2.02
CA LEU A 429 11.37 -9.37 -1.36
C LEU A 429 11.21 -8.13 -2.23
N VAL A 430 12.26 -7.76 -2.96
CA VAL A 430 12.26 -6.70 -3.97
C VAL A 430 12.88 -7.29 -5.24
N SER A 431 12.07 -7.44 -6.29
CA SER A 431 12.47 -8.17 -7.50
C SER A 431 12.90 -7.24 -8.63
N HIS A 432 12.21 -6.12 -8.82
CA HIS A 432 12.46 -5.21 -9.92
C HIS A 432 12.31 -3.75 -9.49
N ARG A 433 13.05 -2.89 -10.17
CA ARG A 433 12.90 -1.45 -10.15
C ARG A 433 12.46 -0.96 -11.52
N VAL A 434 11.38 -0.21 -11.59
CA VAL A 434 10.81 0.32 -12.82
C VAL A 434 10.90 1.84 -12.79
N THR A 435 11.46 2.42 -13.85
CA THR A 435 11.51 3.86 -14.07
C THR A 435 11.06 4.16 -15.50
N LYS A 436 10.96 5.45 -15.84
CA LYS A 436 10.75 5.85 -17.23
C LYS A 436 11.81 5.35 -18.22
N SER A 437 13.02 5.04 -17.74
CA SER A 437 14.12 4.57 -18.59
C SER A 437 14.10 3.06 -18.81
N GLY A 438 13.29 2.30 -18.06
CA GLY A 438 13.17 0.86 -18.23
C GLY A 438 12.96 0.09 -16.92
N VAL A 439 13.17 -1.22 -17.01
CA VAL A 439 13.04 -2.17 -15.90
C VAL A 439 14.42 -2.73 -15.56
N GLU A 440 14.83 -2.62 -14.29
CA GLU A 440 16.02 -3.27 -13.72
C GLU A 440 15.57 -4.49 -12.91
N ASP A 441 16.08 -5.68 -13.25
CA ASP A 441 15.93 -6.90 -12.44
C ASP A 441 16.98 -6.87 -11.33
N LEU A 442 16.53 -6.73 -10.08
CA LEU A 442 17.38 -6.59 -8.89
C LEU A 442 17.84 -7.94 -8.33
N THR A 443 17.32 -9.05 -8.87
CA THR A 443 17.68 -10.41 -8.44
C THR A 443 18.94 -10.91 -9.13
N ARG A 444 19.31 -10.28 -10.26
CA ARG A 444 20.49 -10.64 -11.04
C ARG A 444 21.69 -9.81 -10.60
N PRO A 445 22.90 -10.40 -10.51
CA PRO A 445 24.11 -9.63 -10.30
C PRO A 445 24.30 -8.62 -11.44
N ARG A 446 24.59 -7.36 -11.10
CA ARG A 446 24.87 -6.31 -12.09
C ARG A 446 26.02 -6.76 -13.01
N PRO A 447 25.92 -6.59 -14.34
CA PRO A 447 27.03 -6.88 -15.22
C PRO A 447 28.22 -6.02 -14.79
N GLY A 448 29.35 -6.67 -14.50
CA GLY A 448 30.59 -5.98 -14.16
C GLY A 448 31.00 -4.99 -15.26
N PRO A 449 31.81 -3.95 -14.93
CA PRO A 449 32.28 -3.02 -15.94
C PRO A 449 32.98 -3.79 -17.07
N LYS A 450 32.54 -3.58 -18.32
CA LYS A 450 33.21 -4.14 -19.50
C LYS A 450 34.70 -3.79 -19.40
N PRO A 451 35.62 -4.76 -19.51
CA PRO A 451 37.05 -4.47 -19.48
C PRO A 451 37.35 -3.43 -20.56
N ARG A 452 38.01 -2.33 -20.17
CA ARG A 452 38.51 -1.34 -21.12
C ARG A 452 39.40 -2.08 -22.12
N ALA A 453 39.06 -1.98 -23.41
CA ALA A 453 39.89 -2.52 -24.47
C ALA A 453 41.31 -1.94 -24.30
N ALA A 454 42.29 -2.83 -24.14
CA ALA A 454 43.69 -2.43 -24.10
C ALA A 454 44.03 -1.66 -25.38
N PRO A 455 44.81 -0.56 -25.30
CA PRO A 455 45.27 0.13 -26.49
C PRO A 455 46.11 -0.86 -27.31
N ARG A 456 45.75 -1.02 -28.59
CA ARG A 456 46.57 -1.76 -29.55
C ARG A 456 47.87 -0.98 -29.69
N GLY A 457 48.97 -1.57 -29.22
CA GLY A 457 50.33 -1.08 -29.40
C GLY A 457 50.81 -1.23 -30.83
#